data_AF-A0A927GFQ3-F1
#
_entry.id   AF-A0A927GFQ3-F1
#
_cell.length_a   1.000
_cell.length_b   1.000
_cell.length_c   1.000
_cell.angle_alpha   90.00
_cell.angle_beta   90.00
_cell.angle_gamma   90.00
#
_symmetry.space_group_name_H-M   'P 1'
#
loop_
_entity.id
_entity.type
_entity.pdbx_description
1 polymer ?
#
loop_
_entity_poly.entity_id
_entity_poly.type
_entity_poly.pdbx_seq_one_letter_code
_entity_poly.pdbx_strand_id
1 'polypeptide(L)'
;MKRFSVLYLLNEHFHHIGCRTQAEAESLLQRLLMDSRRIPVGIYDAKTELFAWEPLRQRAYNQSGIGEQGKLGDQIITIAEALRHGNSSGQSLVNVQKTSFFA
;
A
#
# COMPACT_ATOMS: atom_id res chain seq x y z
N MET A 1 19.89 -3.30 2.26
CA MET A 1 18.47 -3.32 2.72
C MET A 1 17.56 -2.84 1.60
N LYS A 2 16.28 -3.27 1.59
CA LYS A 2 15.25 -2.79 0.65
C LYS A 2 14.53 -1.60 1.29
N ARG A 3 14.82 -0.38 0.85
CA ARG A 3 14.26 0.86 1.42
C ARG A 3 12.78 1.04 1.08
N PHE A 4 12.41 0.74 -0.17
CA PHE A 4 11.06 0.96 -0.66
C PHE A 4 10.26 -0.34 -0.60
N SER A 5 8.94 -0.24 -0.53
CA SER A 5 8.03 -1.38 -0.68
C SER A 5 6.83 -0.97 -1.50
N VAL A 6 6.62 -1.66 -2.62
CA VAL A 6 5.43 -1.49 -3.44
C VAL A 6 4.33 -2.37 -2.88
N LEU A 7 3.23 -1.75 -2.46
CA LEU A 7 2.06 -2.43 -1.91
C LEU A 7 1.03 -2.68 -3.01
N TYR A 8 0.43 -3.86 -2.99
CA TYR A 8 -0.66 -4.25 -3.88
C TYR A 8 -1.61 -5.24 -3.19
N LEU A 9 -2.82 -5.32 -3.69
CA LEU A 9 -3.79 -6.36 -3.32
C LEU A 9 -3.77 -7.48 -4.35
N LEU A 10 -3.84 -8.71 -3.86
CA LEU A 10 -4.11 -9.91 -4.65
C LEU A 10 -5.08 -10.77 -3.86
N ASN A 11 -6.22 -11.12 -4.47
CA ASN A 11 -7.28 -11.89 -3.79
C ASN A 11 -7.65 -11.29 -2.42
N GLU A 12 -7.83 -9.96 -2.35
CA GLU A 12 -8.17 -9.21 -1.12
C GLU A 12 -7.11 -9.19 -0.02
N HIS A 13 -5.94 -9.80 -0.25
CA HIS A 13 -4.84 -9.78 0.70
C HIS A 13 -3.78 -8.75 0.29
N PHE A 14 -3.25 -8.01 1.27
CA PHE A 14 -2.14 -7.10 1.04
C PHE A 14 -0.84 -7.87 0.89
N HIS A 15 -0.09 -7.46 -0.11
CA HIS A 15 1.25 -7.96 -0.38
C HIS A 15 2.19 -6.80 -0.62
N HIS A 16 3.49 -7.05 -0.43
CA HIS A 16 4.52 -6.08 -0.77
C HIS A 16 5.65 -6.71 -1.57
N ILE A 17 6.25 -5.91 -2.44
CA ILE A 17 7.53 -6.22 -3.09
C ILE A 17 8.52 -5.15 -2.66
N GLY A 18 9.57 -5.55 -1.93
CA GLY A 18 10.60 -4.61 -1.50
C GLY A 18 11.60 -4.29 -2.60
N CYS A 19 11.91 -3.00 -2.76
CA CYS A 19 12.80 -2.43 -3.77
C CYS A 19 13.95 -1.65 -3.10
N ARG A 20 15.08 -1.51 -3.81
CA ARG A 20 16.25 -0.76 -3.32
C ARG A 20 16.16 0.72 -3.64
N THR A 21 15.62 1.07 -4.81
CA THR A 21 15.54 2.46 -5.29
C THR A 21 14.09 2.86 -5.55
N GLN A 22 13.83 4.18 -5.56
CA GLN A 22 12.52 4.72 -5.87
C GLN A 22 12.12 4.41 -7.32
N ALA A 23 13.04 4.57 -8.28
CA ALA A 23 12.79 4.27 -9.69
C ALA A 23 12.42 2.80 -9.94
N GLU A 24 13.02 1.86 -9.19
CA GLU A 24 12.63 0.44 -9.23
C GLU A 24 11.20 0.24 -8.71
N ALA A 25 10.86 0.91 -7.61
CA ALA A 25 9.52 0.83 -7.03
C ALA A 25 8.45 1.42 -7.97
N GLU A 26 8.73 2.56 -8.60
CA GLU A 26 7.84 3.20 -9.59
C GLU A 26 7.65 2.32 -10.82
N SER A 27 8.73 1.74 -11.36
CA SER A 27 8.66 0.82 -12.50
C SER A 27 7.83 -0.41 -12.17
N LEU A 28 7.95 -0.94 -10.95
CA LEU A 28 7.18 -2.08 -10.50
C LEU A 28 5.70 -1.73 -10.27
N LEU A 29 5.40 -0.54 -9.74
CA LEU A 29 4.03 -0.04 -9.64
C LEU A 29 3.37 0.09 -11.02
N GLN A 30 4.08 0.64 -12.01
CA GLN A 30 3.61 0.74 -13.39
C GLN A 30 3.34 -0.64 -14.01
N ARG A 31 4.20 -1.62 -13.74
CA ARG A 31 3.98 -3.00 -14.19
C ARG A 31 2.76 -3.64 -13.53
N LEU A 32 2.50 -3.35 -12.25
CA LEU A 32 1.32 -3.84 -11.54
C LEU A 32 0.02 -3.24 -12.08
N LEU A 33 0.03 -1.98 -12.55
CA LEU A 33 -1.12 -1.37 -13.24
C LEU A 33 -1.53 -2.12 -14.51
N MET A 34 -0.61 -2.87 -15.12
CA MET A 34 -0.89 -3.68 -16.32
C MET A 34 -1.33 -5.12 -15.99
N ASP A 35 -1.28 -5.57 -14.73
CA ASP A 35 -1.70 -6.90 -14.29
C ASP A 35 -3.12 -6.86 -13.72
N SER A 36 -4.11 -7.34 -14.49
CA SER A 36 -5.53 -7.31 -14.09
C SER A 36 -5.86 -8.10 -12.83
N ARG A 37 -4.97 -9.00 -12.37
CA ARG A 37 -5.17 -9.79 -11.15
C ARG A 37 -4.73 -9.07 -9.89
N ARG A 38 -3.98 -7.98 -10.03
CA ARG A 38 -3.38 -7.25 -8.91
C ARG A 38 -3.90 -5.84 -8.90
N ILE A 39 -4.23 -5.34 -7.71
CA ILE A 39 -4.65 -3.96 -7.55
C ILE A 39 -3.50 -3.19 -6.92
N PRO A 40 -2.77 -2.34 -7.67
CA PRO A 40 -1.70 -1.53 -7.10
C PRO A 40 -2.26 -0.55 -6.07
N VAL A 41 -1.54 -0.36 -4.96
CA VAL A 41 -1.93 0.55 -3.87
C VAL A 41 -1.00 1.75 -3.80
N GLY A 42 0.32 1.53 -3.81
CA GLY A 42 1.30 2.61 -3.71
C GLY A 42 2.68 2.13 -3.28
N ILE A 43 3.52 3.08 -2.88
CA ILE A 43 4.92 2.88 -2.51
C ILE A 43 5.13 3.42 -1.10
N TYR A 44 5.63 2.56 -0.22
CA TYR A 44 6.09 2.94 1.11
C TYR A 44 7.61 3.17 1.12
N ASP A 45 8.06 4.28 1.69
CA ASP A 45 9.49 4.57 1.93
C ASP A 45 9.82 4.38 3.42
N ALA A 46 10.52 3.29 3.74
CA ALA A 46 10.88 2.97 5.13
C ALA A 46 11.91 3.92 5.75
N LYS A 47 12.52 4.83 4.99
CA LYS A 47 13.42 5.84 5.56
C LYS A 47 12.64 7.01 6.15
N THR A 48 11.54 7.40 5.49
CA THR A 48 10.75 8.57 5.85
C THR A 48 9.40 8.21 6.46
N GLU A 49 9.05 6.91 6.46
CA GLU A 49 7.76 6.38 6.90
C GLU A 49 6.58 7.01 6.14
N LEU A 50 6.84 7.46 4.91
CA LEU A 50 5.85 8.08 4.03
C LEU A 50 5.28 7.07 3.05
N PHE A 51 4.00 7.24 2.74
CA PHE A 51 3.29 6.46 1.74
C PHE A 51 2.91 7.34 0.55
N ALA A 52 3.35 6.95 -0.65
CA ALA A 52 2.94 7.53 -1.91
C ALA A 52 1.87 6.65 -2.55
N TRP A 53 0.64 7.15 -2.63
CA TRP A 53 -0.46 6.41 -3.23
C TRP A 53 -0.30 6.28 -4.75
N GLU A 54 -0.86 5.23 -5.33
CA GLU A 54 -1.07 5.17 -6.77
C GLU A 54 -1.92 6.39 -7.22
N PRO A 55 -1.64 7.01 -8.37
CA PRO A 55 -2.25 8.28 -8.79
C PRO A 55 -3.78 8.38 -8.69
N LEU A 56 -4.54 7.35 -9.06
CA LEU A 56 -6.00 7.38 -8.93
C LEU A 56 -6.43 7.37 -7.46
N ARG A 57 -5.76 6.56 -6.63
CA ARG A 57 -5.98 6.52 -5.18
C ARG A 57 -5.58 7.82 -4.49
N GLN A 58 -4.48 8.45 -4.92
CA GLN A 58 -4.05 9.73 -4.39
C GLN A 58 -5.13 10.80 -4.58
N ARG A 59 -5.81 10.81 -5.74
CA ARG A 59 -6.92 11.75 -5.99
C ARG A 59 -8.07 11.52 -5.02
N ALA A 60 -8.50 10.27 -4.83
CA ALA A 60 -9.56 9.92 -3.89
C ALA A 60 -9.17 10.26 -2.43
N TYR A 61 -7.93 9.94 -2.04
CA TYR A 61 -7.37 10.28 -0.74
C TYR A 61 -7.41 11.81 -0.51
N ASN A 62 -6.94 12.60 -1.47
CA ASN A 62 -6.93 14.06 -1.37
C ASN A 62 -8.34 14.69 -1.31
N GLN A 63 -9.35 14.01 -1.84
CA GLN A 63 -10.75 14.44 -1.79
C GLN A 63 -11.45 14.05 -0.48
N SER A 64 -10.89 13.10 0.28
CA SER A 64 -11.43 12.69 1.56
C SER A 64 -11.18 13.75 2.65
N GLY A 65 -12.04 13.78 3.67
CA GLY A 65 -11.87 14.70 4.80
C GLY A 65 -10.60 14.42 5.60
N ILE A 66 -10.05 15.42 6.28
CA ILE A 66 -8.79 15.32 7.04
C ILE A 66 -8.78 14.13 8.02
N GLY A 67 -9.90 13.87 8.70
CA GLY A 67 -10.02 12.73 9.61
C GLY A 67 -10.01 11.36 8.90
N GLU A 68 -10.54 11.29 7.68
CA GLU A 68 -10.50 10.10 6.84
C GLU A 68 -9.07 9.88 6.31
N GLN A 69 -8.41 10.95 5.85
CA GLN A 69 -7.02 10.92 5.40
C GLN A 69 -6.09 10.38 6.49
N GLY A 70 -6.21 10.89 7.72
CA GLY A 70 -5.43 10.40 8.86
C GLY A 70 -5.61 8.89 9.08
N LYS A 71 -6.86 8.42 9.15
CA LYS A 71 -7.16 6.99 9.32
C LYS A 71 -6.59 6.14 8.19
N LEU A 72 -6.79 6.54 6.94
CA LEU A 72 -6.30 5.80 5.76
C LEU A 72 -4.77 5.76 5.71
N GLY A 73 -4.11 6.88 6.04
CA GLY A 73 -2.66 6.98 6.13
C GLY A 73 -2.08 6.07 7.20
N ASP A 74 -2.61 6.15 8.43
CA ASP A 74 -2.15 5.33 9.56
C ASP A 74 -2.32 3.83 9.29
N GLN A 75 -3.47 3.45 8.72
CA GLN A 75 -3.75 2.06 8.35
C GLN A 75 -2.77 1.52 7.31
N ILE A 76 -2.50 2.27 6.23
CA ILE A 76 -1.63 1.77 5.16
C ILE A 76 -0.16 1.70 5.60
N ILE A 77 0.28 2.64 6.44
CA ILE A 77 1.62 2.62 7.06
C ILE A 77 1.76 1.38 7.94
N THR A 78 0.77 1.13 8.81
CA THR A 78 0.76 -0.06 9.69
C THR A 78 0.85 -1.36 8.88
N ILE A 79 0.09 -1.46 7.79
CA ILE A 79 0.13 -2.64 6.89
C ILE A 79 1.51 -2.77 6.24
N ALA A 80 2.07 -1.67 5.73
CA ALA A 80 3.37 -1.69 5.07
C ALA A 80 4.49 -2.16 6.01
N GLU A 81 4.48 -1.69 7.25
CA GLU A 81 5.44 -2.08 8.28
C GLU A 81 5.28 -3.55 8.67
N ALA A 82 4.05 -4.00 8.95
CA ALA A 82 3.77 -5.39 9.30
C ALA A 82 4.28 -6.37 8.23
N LEU A 83 4.02 -6.05 6.96
CA LEU A 83 4.50 -6.83 5.82
C LEU A 83 6.04 -6.86 5.74
N ARG A 84 6.70 -5.71 5.98
CA ARG A 84 8.17 -5.61 5.92
C ARG A 84 8.89 -6.34 7.05
N HIS A 85 8.29 -6.37 8.25
CA HIS A 85 8.89 -7.00 9.42
C HIS A 85 8.63 -8.51 9.51
N GLY A 86 7.93 -9.09 8.54
CA GLY A 86 7.79 -10.55 8.42
C GLY A 86 6.86 -11.18 9.45
N ASN A 87 6.03 -10.39 10.13
CA ASN A 87 5.10 -10.88 11.15
C ASN A 87 3.68 -11.15 10.62
N SER A 88 3.56 -11.60 9.37
CA SER A 88 2.37 -12.33 8.91
C SER A 88 2.53 -12.86 7.48
N SER A 89 3.00 -14.10 7.35
CA SER A 89 2.30 -15.02 6.47
C SER A 89 0.84 -15.13 6.97
N GLY A 90 -0.09 -14.39 6.37
CA GLY A 90 -1.52 -14.67 6.48
C GLY A 90 -2.17 -14.58 7.87
N GLN A 91 -1.75 -13.65 8.75
CA GLN A 91 -2.60 -13.27 9.88
C GLN A 91 -3.49 -12.10 9.47
N SER A 92 -4.79 -12.35 9.58
CA SER A 92 -5.91 -11.41 9.56
C SER A 92 -5.61 -10.21 10.47
N LEU A 93 -4.84 -9.26 9.96
CA LEU A 93 -4.75 -7.94 10.56
C LEU A 93 -6.02 -7.23 10.18
N VAL A 94 -6.92 -7.29 11.15
CA VAL A 94 -8.21 -6.62 11.22
C VAL A 94 -9.29 -7.37 10.44
N ASN A 95 -10.28 -7.84 11.20
CA ASN A 95 -11.67 -7.92 10.76
C ASN A 95 -12.08 -6.53 10.28
N VAL A 96 -11.57 -6.10 9.12
CA VAL A 96 -12.01 -4.90 8.42
C VAL A 96 -13.37 -5.30 7.91
N GLN A 97 -14.36 -5.17 8.80
CA GLN A 97 -15.74 -5.05 8.40
C GLN A 97 -15.77 -3.93 7.37
N LYS A 98 -15.68 -4.31 6.09
CA LYS A 98 -16.32 -3.63 4.98
C LYS A 98 -16.19 -2.10 5.07
N THR A 99 -15.03 -1.56 5.44
CA THR A 99 -14.75 -0.17 5.14
C THR A 99 -14.40 -0.22 3.68
N SER A 100 -15.40 0.17 2.89
CA SER A 100 -15.36 0.31 1.45
C SER A 100 -14.18 1.21 1.08
N PHE A 101 -12.97 0.64 1.04
CA PHE A 101 -11.82 1.29 0.42
C PHE A 101 -12.06 1.51 -1.08
N PHE A 102 -13.07 0.81 -1.66
CA PHE A 102 -13.24 0.57 -3.09
C PHE A 102 -14.69 0.52 -3.59
N ALA A 103 -15.68 1.01 -2.84
CA ALA A 103 -17.04 1.17 -3.39
C ALA A 103 -17.20 2.56 -4.02
#